data_AF-A0A3Q9QVQ8-F1
#
_entry.id   AF-A0A3Q9QVQ8-F1
#
_cell.length_a   1.000
_cell.length_b   1.000
_cell.length_c   1.000
_cell.angle_alpha   90.00
_cell.angle_beta   90.00
_cell.angle_gamma   90.00
#
_symmetry.space_group_name_H-M   'P 1'
#
loop_
_entity.id
_entity.type
_entity.pdbx_description
1 polymer ?
#
loop_
_entity_poly.entity_id
_entity_poly.type
_entity_poly.pdbx_seq_one_letter_code
_entity_poly.pdbx_strand_id
1 'polypeptide(L)'
;MAIPVGVGAINIIMQNTNSSVSVGENQISGWSAHRKTNNGVGNQAGFYVNISNLSLIWDNDLNDGQIIDPDIIPGLQTQAL
;
A
#
# COMPACT_ATOMS: atom_id res chain seq x y z
N MET A 1 -0.57 -35.29 -4.69
CA MET A 1 -0.65 -35.20 -3.22
C MET A 1 -0.48 -33.73 -2.85
N ALA A 2 -1.44 -33.14 -2.14
CA ALA A 2 -1.29 -31.79 -1.60
C ALA A 2 -0.85 -31.91 -0.13
N ILE A 3 0.23 -31.22 0.22
CA ILE A 3 0.68 -31.11 1.61
C ILE A 3 0.01 -29.86 2.19
N PRO A 4 -0.74 -29.95 3.31
CA PRO A 4 -1.30 -28.77 3.93
C PRO A 4 -0.19 -27.87 4.45
N VAL A 5 -0.12 -26.64 3.93
CA VAL A 5 0.70 -25.56 4.48
C VAL A 5 -0.20 -24.72 5.37
N GLY A 6 -0.04 -24.88 6.69
CA GLY A 6 -0.69 -24.00 7.66
C GLY A 6 0.02 -22.66 7.68
N VAL A 7 -0.70 -21.59 7.39
CA VAL A 7 -0.20 -20.24 7.68
C VAL A 7 -0.51 -19.94 9.14
N GLY A 8 0.56 -19.69 9.91
CA GLY A 8 0.46 -19.27 11.30
C GLY A 8 -0.21 -17.90 11.44
N ALA A 9 -0.19 -17.34 12.66
CA ALA A 9 -0.76 -16.02 12.88
C ALA A 9 -0.02 -14.95 12.06
N ILE A 10 -0.74 -14.26 11.18
CA ILE A 10 -0.24 -13.05 10.50
C ILE A 10 -0.76 -11.85 11.30
N ASN A 11 0.15 -11.07 11.87
CA ASN A 11 -0.18 -9.81 12.50
C ASN A 11 0.30 -8.64 11.62
N ILE A 12 -0.64 -7.90 11.07
CA ILE A 12 -0.36 -6.73 10.22
C ILE A 12 -0.70 -5.49 11.04
N ILE A 13 0.30 -4.70 11.37
CA ILE A 13 0.12 -3.47 12.16
C ILE A 13 -0.25 -2.30 11.25
N MET A 14 0.22 -2.29 9.99
CA MET A 14 -0.14 -1.27 9.01
C MET A 14 0.11 -1.76 7.59
N GLN A 15 -0.76 -1.30 6.69
CA GLN A 15 -0.68 -1.46 5.25
C GLN A 15 -0.97 -0.09 4.62
N ASN A 16 -0.17 0.33 3.65
CA ASN A 16 -0.34 1.62 2.96
C ASN A 16 -0.67 1.40 1.48
N THR A 17 -0.78 2.46 0.69
CA THR A 17 -1.24 2.39 -0.71
C THR A 17 -0.49 1.34 -1.52
N ASN A 18 -1.24 0.53 -2.29
CA ASN A 18 -0.73 -0.63 -3.05
C ASN A 18 -0.13 -1.76 -2.21
N SER A 19 -0.74 -2.12 -1.07
CA SER A 19 -0.25 -3.24 -0.25
C SER A 19 -1.20 -4.43 -0.24
N SER A 20 -0.62 -5.63 -0.25
CA SER A 20 -1.31 -6.91 -0.19
C SER A 20 -0.70 -7.76 0.90
N VAL A 21 -1.52 -8.58 1.56
CA VAL A 21 -1.04 -9.78 2.24
C VAL A 21 -1.73 -10.95 1.58
N SER A 22 -0.93 -11.79 0.93
CA SER A 22 -1.41 -12.91 0.15
C SER A 22 -0.69 -14.19 0.58
N VAL A 23 -1.45 -15.28 0.60
CA VAL A 23 -1.03 -16.61 1.04
C VAL A 23 -1.51 -17.63 0.01
N GLY A 24 -0.66 -18.59 -0.35
CA GLY A 24 -0.96 -19.55 -1.40
C GLY A 24 -0.63 -19.02 -2.80
N GLU A 25 -1.17 -19.68 -3.81
CA GLU A 25 -0.99 -19.28 -5.20
C GLU A 25 -1.86 -18.07 -5.52
N ASN A 26 -1.22 -16.95 -5.90
CA ASN A 26 -1.89 -15.68 -6.11
C ASN A 26 -1.36 -15.02 -7.38
N GLN A 27 -2.25 -14.78 -8.35
CA GLN A 27 -1.99 -13.95 -9.52
C GLN A 27 -2.56 -12.57 -9.26
N ILE A 28 -1.67 -11.62 -8.96
CA ILE A 28 -2.07 -10.28 -8.56
C ILE A 28 -1.45 -9.25 -9.50
N SER A 29 -2.01 -9.13 -10.71
CA SER A 29 -1.58 -8.17 -11.73
C SER A 29 -2.43 -6.88 -11.69
N GLY A 30 -1.90 -5.79 -12.24
CA GLY A 30 -2.63 -4.52 -12.34
C GLY A 30 -2.62 -3.64 -11.10
N TRP A 31 -1.52 -3.67 -10.35
CA TRP A 31 -1.39 -2.91 -9.12
C TRP A 31 -0.82 -1.53 -9.40
N SER A 32 -1.71 -0.56 -9.58
CA SER A 32 -1.35 0.85 -9.68
C SER A 32 -1.83 1.62 -8.45
N ALA A 33 -1.02 2.55 -8.01
CA ALA A 33 -1.31 3.39 -6.87
C ALA A 33 -0.60 4.72 -7.02
N HIS A 34 -1.38 5.79 -6.96
CA HIS A 34 -0.88 7.14 -7.02
C HIS A 34 -1.36 7.90 -5.81
N ARG A 35 -0.42 8.58 -5.14
CA ARG A 35 -0.72 9.30 -3.92
C ARG A 35 0.24 10.48 -3.77
N LYS A 36 -0.30 11.70 -3.80
CA LYS A 36 0.35 12.86 -3.17
C LYS A 36 -0.13 12.95 -1.73
N THR A 37 0.78 13.17 -0.80
CA THR A 37 0.42 13.28 0.63
C THR A 37 1.41 14.14 1.35
N ASN A 38 0.89 15.19 1.98
CA ASN A 38 1.66 16.05 2.86
C ASN A 38 1.21 15.78 4.30
N ASN A 39 1.99 14.99 5.03
CA ASN A 39 1.68 14.64 6.41
C ASN A 39 2.64 15.36 7.36
N GLY A 40 2.08 16.16 8.27
CA GLY A 40 2.85 16.96 9.22
C GLY A 40 3.44 16.13 10.36
N VAL A 41 2.77 15.05 10.74
CA VAL A 41 3.25 14.11 11.78
C VAL A 41 3.26 12.66 11.25
N GLY A 42 3.35 12.50 9.93
CA GLY A 42 3.49 11.19 9.28
C GLY A 42 2.31 10.24 9.50
N ASN A 43 2.60 8.93 9.51
CA ASN A 43 1.66 7.87 9.87
C ASN A 43 2.18 7.16 11.13
N GLN A 44 1.35 7.07 12.18
CA GLN A 44 1.74 6.53 13.48
C GLN A 44 1.16 5.12 13.63
N ALA A 45 2.02 4.14 13.90
CA ALA A 45 1.65 2.73 13.98
C ALA A 45 2.14 2.12 15.29
N GLY A 46 1.31 1.30 15.95
CA GLY A 46 1.65 0.68 17.24
C GLY A 46 1.42 1.61 18.44
N PHE A 47 2.11 1.35 19.55
CA PHE A 47 2.02 2.19 20.75
C PHE A 47 2.85 3.46 20.56
N TYR A 48 2.18 4.61 20.46
CA TYR A 48 2.83 5.91 20.33
C TYR A 48 2.25 6.92 21.32
N VAL A 49 3.09 7.83 21.80
CA VAL A 49 2.69 9.00 22.59
C VAL A 49 3.33 10.21 21.93
N ASN A 50 2.51 11.17 21.51
CA ASN A 50 2.98 12.42 20.95
C ASN A 50 2.48 13.58 21.82
N ILE A 51 3.40 14.50 22.16
CA ILE A 51 3.14 15.63 23.05
C ILE A 51 3.73 16.86 22.38
N SER A 52 2.94 17.93 22.28
CA SER A 52 3.29 19.19 21.59
C SER A 52 3.38 19.09 20.06
N ASN A 53 2.46 18.34 19.43
CA ASN A 53 2.26 18.10 18.00
C ASN A 53 2.05 19.35 17.09
N LEU A 54 2.94 20.35 17.10
CA LEU A 54 2.84 21.44 16.12
C LEU A 54 3.38 21.00 14.76
N SER A 55 2.50 20.87 13.77
CA SER A 55 2.90 20.66 12.37
C SER A 55 2.33 21.76 11.48
N LEU A 56 3.20 22.56 10.89
CA LEU A 56 2.87 23.49 9.81
C LEU A 56 3.32 22.86 8.50
N ILE A 57 2.38 22.69 7.59
CA ILE A 57 2.64 22.20 6.24
C ILE A 57 2.28 23.33 5.30
N TRP A 58 3.28 23.91 4.65
CA TRP A 58 3.07 24.89 3.61
C TRP A 58 3.41 24.26 2.27
N ASP A 59 2.38 23.92 1.52
CA ASP A 59 2.49 23.54 0.11
C ASP A 59 2.03 24.72 -0.74
N ASN A 60 2.91 25.24 -1.59
CA ASN A 60 2.67 26.45 -2.37
C ASN A 60 2.76 26.16 -3.87
N ASP A 61 2.28 25.00 -4.30
CA ASP A 61 1.99 24.74 -5.69
C ASP A 61 0.52 25.07 -6.03
N LEU A 62 0.27 25.47 -7.29
CA LEU A 62 -1.07 25.81 -7.80
C LEU A 62 -1.81 24.55 -8.29
N ASN A 63 -1.09 23.45 -8.39
CA ASN A 63 -1.57 22.15 -8.85
C ASN A 63 -0.83 21.08 -8.05
N ASP A 64 -1.59 20.39 -7.20
CA ASP A 64 -1.13 19.42 -6.21
C ASP A 64 -0.67 18.07 -6.82
N GLY A 65 0.07 18.12 -7.93
CA GLY A 65 0.53 16.94 -8.66
C GLY A 65 -0.49 16.45 -9.69
N GLN A 66 -0.11 16.53 -10.97
CA GLN A 66 -0.85 15.83 -12.02
C GLN A 66 -0.53 14.33 -11.93
N ILE A 67 -1.44 13.58 -11.32
CA ILE A 67 -1.40 12.13 -11.36
C ILE A 67 -1.95 11.71 -12.73
N ILE A 68 -1.06 11.24 -13.61
CA ILE A 68 -1.40 10.67 -14.91
C ILE A 68 -1.01 9.20 -14.86
N ASP A 69 -1.99 8.31 -15.01
CA ASP A 69 -1.81 6.86 -15.02
C ASP A 69 -2.24 6.25 -16.36
N PRO A 70 -1.43 6.41 -17.44
CA PRO A 70 -1.76 5.87 -18.75
C PRO A 70 -1.14 4.48 -18.87
N ASP A 71 -1.52 3.54 -18.00
CA ASP A 71 -1.03 2.18 -18.04
C ASP A 71 -1.94 1.25 -18.85
N ILE A 72 -1.31 0.31 -19.57
CA ILE A 72 -1.98 -0.84 -20.17
C ILE A 72 -1.52 -2.02 -19.33
N ILE A 73 -2.43 -2.58 -18.53
CA ILE A 73 -2.13 -3.73 -17.67
C ILE A 73 -2.44 -5.01 -18.47
N PRO A 74 -1.43 -5.77 -18.96
CA PRO A 74 -1.67 -7.07 -19.56
C PRO A 74 -2.06 -8.09 -18.48
N GLY A 75 -3.35 -8.37 -18.37
CA GLY A 75 -3.92 -9.31 -17.39
C GLY A 75 -3.84 -10.78 -17.76
N LEU A 76 -2.75 -11.27 -18.38
CA LEU A 76 -2.64 -12.68 -18.75
C LEU A 76 -1.30 -13.29 -18.33
N GLN A 77 -1.27 -13.83 -17.12
CA GLN A 77 -0.49 -15.03 -16.85
C GLN A 77 -1.46 -16.21 -16.79
N THR A 78 -1.48 -16.98 -17.87
CA THR A 78 -2.04 -18.33 -17.92
C THR A 78 -1.28 -19.19 -16.92
N GLN A 79 -1.65 -19.17 -15.64
CA GLN A 79 -1.22 -20.24 -14.74
C GLN A 79 -2.10 -21.44 -15.03
N ALA A 80 -1.62 -22.27 -15.96
CA ALA A 80 -2.00 -23.65 -16.02
C ALA A 80 -1.24 -24.37 -14.90
N LEU A 81 -1.97 -24.88 -13.90
CA LEU A 81 -1.85 -26.25 -13.42
C LEU A 81 -3.10 -26.66 -12.64
#